data_AF-A0A150PEI4-F1
#
_entry.id   AF-A0A150PEI4-F1
#
_cell.length_a   1.000
_cell.length_b   1.000
_cell.length_c   1.000
_cell.angle_alpha   90.00
_cell.angle_beta   90.00
_cell.angle_gamma   90.00
#
_symmetry.space_group_name_H-M   'P 1'
#
loop_
_entity.id
_entity.type
_entity.pdbx_description
1 polymer ?
#
loop_
_entity_poly.entity_id
_entity_poly.type
_entity_poly.pdbx_seq_one_letter_code
_entity_poly.pdbx_strand_id
1 'polypeptide(L)'
;LVLRRVEIHGSPLLDPGQATLISLALGVVLALATSVAWLRPPLLAPLQEGRRLLDTVGWAAILPQMLAALGVVFAAAGVGDVVGGLAGSALPLGGRLAAVAAYTVGMAVFTVVMGNAFAAFPVVMGNAFAAFPVMTAAVGLPLIVRRLGGDPAVMSAIGMLSGFCGTLMTPMAANFNIVPAALLELPDRDGVIKAQLPTALLLLVGNTLLMYLLAFRR
;
A
#
# COMPACT_ATOMS: atom_id res chain seq x y z
N LEU A 1 18.93 7.77 2.71
CA LEU A 1 18.93 8.97 3.59
C LEU A 1 20.33 9.51 3.88
N VAL A 2 21.37 8.68 4.03
CA VAL A 2 22.78 9.14 4.19
C VAL A 2 23.48 9.42 2.84
N LEU A 3 23.19 8.63 1.80
CA LEU A 3 23.82 8.73 0.48
C LEU A 3 23.31 9.89 -0.40
N ARG A 4 22.29 10.63 0.05
CA ARG A 4 21.61 11.69 -0.73
C ARG A 4 22.48 12.95 -0.92
N ARG A 5 23.63 13.02 -0.26
CA ARG A 5 24.57 14.16 -0.27
C ARG A 5 25.98 13.78 -0.71
N VAL A 6 26.16 12.62 -1.36
CA VAL A 6 27.47 12.23 -1.90
C VAL A 6 27.56 12.79 -3.31
N GLU A 7 28.24 13.94 -3.43
CA GLU A 7 28.56 14.58 -4.70
C GLU A 7 30.02 14.30 -5.02
N ILE A 8 30.30 13.83 -6.24
CA ILE A 8 31.66 13.75 -6.77
C ILE A 8 31.71 14.74 -7.94
N HIS A 9 32.62 15.72 -7.85
CA HIS A 9 32.81 16.80 -8.83
C HIS A 9 31.55 17.61 -9.17
N GLY A 10 30.68 17.89 -8.18
CA GLY A 10 29.48 18.73 -8.38
C GLY A 10 28.32 18.05 -9.12
N SER A 11 28.46 16.76 -9.45
CA SER A 11 27.36 15.91 -9.90
C SER A 11 26.90 15.01 -8.74
N PRO A 12 25.60 14.90 -8.46
CA PRO A 12 25.11 13.94 -7.48
C PRO A 12 25.44 12.53 -7.97
N LEU A 13 26.20 11.76 -7.17
CA LEU A 13 26.61 10.40 -7.52
C LEU A 13 25.42 9.45 -7.65
N LEU A 14 24.29 9.82 -7.03
CA LEU A 14 23.08 9.04 -6.93
C LEU A 14 21.89 9.95 -7.20
N ASP A 15 21.02 9.54 -8.12
CA ASP A 15 19.76 10.23 -8.39
C ASP A 15 18.91 10.27 -7.09
N PRO A 16 18.57 11.47 -6.56
CA PRO A 16 17.76 11.60 -5.36
C PRO A 16 16.41 10.90 -5.45
N GLY A 17 15.88 10.69 -6.67
CA GLY A 17 14.63 9.97 -6.92
C GLY A 17 14.74 8.45 -6.72
N GLN A 18 15.94 7.89 -6.87
CA GLN A 18 16.18 6.44 -6.79
C GLN A 18 16.98 6.03 -5.54
N ALA A 19 17.27 6.98 -4.65
CA ALA A 19 18.10 6.75 -3.47
C ALA A 19 17.64 5.56 -2.62
N THR A 20 16.33 5.30 -2.52
CA THR A 20 15.78 4.14 -1.80
C THR A 20 16.13 2.83 -2.49
N LEU A 21 15.91 2.72 -3.81
CA LEU A 21 16.21 1.52 -4.59
C LEU A 21 17.71 1.22 -4.58
N ILE A 22 18.54 2.26 -4.73
CA ILE A 22 20.00 2.10 -4.73
C ILE A 22 20.51 1.70 -3.34
N SER A 23 19.96 2.28 -2.27
CA SER A 23 20.30 1.89 -0.89
C SER A 23 19.92 0.43 -0.61
N LEU A 24 18.75 -0.01 -1.10
CA LEU A 24 18.31 -1.39 -0.98
C LEU A 24 19.24 -2.34 -1.74
N ALA A 25 19.58 -2.01 -2.99
CA ALA A 25 20.49 -2.82 -3.82
C ALA A 25 21.87 -2.97 -3.16
N LEU A 26 22.45 -1.88 -2.67
CA LEU A 26 23.70 -1.89 -1.91
C LEU A 26 23.58 -2.76 -0.64
N GLY A 27 22.50 -2.61 0.11
CA GLY A 27 22.23 -3.41 1.31
C GLY A 27 22.18 -4.91 1.01
N VAL A 28 21.50 -5.31 -0.07
CA VAL A 28 21.42 -6.70 -0.52
C VAL A 28 22.79 -7.24 -0.94
N VAL A 29 23.57 -6.47 -1.72
CA VAL A 29 24.92 -6.87 -2.14
C VAL A 29 25.84 -7.05 -0.94
N LEU A 30 25.82 -6.12 0.01
CA LEU A 30 26.62 -6.21 1.23
C LEU A 30 26.21 -7.41 2.09
N ALA A 31 24.91 -7.63 2.29
CA ALA A 31 24.39 -8.77 3.04
C ALA A 31 24.76 -10.12 2.40
N LEU A 32 24.72 -10.20 1.07
CA LEU A 32 25.16 -11.39 0.33
C LEU A 32 26.66 -11.61 0.48
N ALA A 33 27.47 -10.55 0.32
CA ALA A 33 28.92 -10.63 0.44
C ALA A 33 29.35 -11.08 1.85
N THR A 34 28.75 -10.51 2.90
CA THR A 34 29.04 -10.90 4.29
C THR A 34 28.58 -12.33 4.59
N SER A 35 27.40 -12.73 4.09
CA SER A 35 26.90 -14.10 4.25
C SER A 35 27.79 -15.13 3.56
N VAL A 36 28.26 -14.85 2.34
CA VAL A 36 29.19 -15.72 1.61
C VAL A 36 30.55 -15.79 2.30
N ALA A 37 31.07 -14.66 2.80
CA ALA A 37 32.34 -14.63 3.52
C ALA A 37 32.28 -15.43 4.83
N TRP A 38 31.14 -15.41 5.53
CA TRP A 38 30.98 -16.09 6.82
C TRP A 38 30.64 -17.58 6.67
N LEU A 39 29.63 -17.94 5.87
CA LEU A 39 29.17 -19.32 5.73
C LEU A 39 30.00 -20.13 4.71
N ARG A 40 30.76 -19.45 3.84
CA ARG A 40 31.55 -20.04 2.75
C ARG A 40 30.78 -21.08 1.91
N PRO A 41 29.55 -20.79 1.47
CA PRO A 41 28.80 -21.71 0.62
C PRO A 41 29.41 -21.77 -0.79
N PRO A 42 29.04 -22.76 -1.62
CA PRO A 42 29.39 -22.78 -3.03
C PRO A 42 28.97 -21.49 -3.76
N LEU A 43 29.76 -21.03 -4.73
CA LEU A 43 29.57 -19.74 -5.43
C LEU A 43 28.18 -19.57 -6.07
N LEU A 44 27.54 -20.65 -6.48
CA LEU A 44 26.22 -20.64 -7.12
C LEU A 44 25.05 -20.76 -6.12
N ALA A 45 25.32 -21.05 -4.84
CA ALA A 45 24.28 -21.30 -3.85
C ALA A 45 23.33 -20.11 -3.65
N PRO A 46 23.78 -18.84 -3.59
CA PRO A 46 22.86 -17.70 -3.47
C PRO A 46 21.91 -17.56 -4.66
N LEU A 47 22.38 -17.85 -5.87
CA LEU A 47 21.57 -17.77 -7.08
C LEU A 47 20.55 -18.92 -7.17
N GLN A 48 20.97 -20.14 -6.81
CA GLN A 48 20.09 -21.30 -6.78
C GLN A 48 18.99 -21.13 -5.74
N GLU A 49 19.35 -20.65 -4.55
CA GLU A 49 18.38 -20.41 -3.48
C GLU A 49 17.47 -19.22 -3.81
N GLY A 50 18.01 -18.16 -4.41
CA GLY A 50 17.21 -17.05 -4.92
C GLY A 50 16.17 -17.50 -5.96
N ARG A 51 16.56 -18.39 -6.89
CA ARG A 51 15.62 -19.00 -7.83
C ARG A 51 14.58 -19.86 -7.12
N ARG A 52 14.98 -20.73 -6.19
CA ARG A 52 14.05 -21.58 -5.43
C ARG A 52 13.01 -20.75 -4.67
N LEU A 53 13.46 -19.66 -4.05
CA LEU A 53 12.59 -18.69 -3.38
C LEU A 53 11.65 -18.02 -4.39
N LEU A 54 12.17 -17.50 -5.51
CA LEU A 54 11.35 -16.91 -6.56
C LEU A 54 10.37 -17.90 -7.21
N ASP A 55 10.71 -19.18 -7.33
CA ASP A 55 9.78 -20.21 -7.81
C ASP A 55 8.65 -20.43 -6.78
N THR A 56 8.93 -20.25 -5.49
CA THR A 56 7.96 -20.42 -4.40
C THR A 56 7.07 -19.17 -4.22
N VAL A 57 7.63 -17.96 -4.37
CA VAL A 57 6.93 -16.67 -4.15
C VAL A 57 6.76 -15.85 -5.43
N GLY A 58 6.98 -16.44 -6.61
CA GLY A 58 7.03 -15.73 -7.89
C GLY A 58 5.72 -15.06 -8.25
N TRP A 59 4.61 -15.69 -7.90
CA TRP A 59 3.28 -15.10 -8.05
C TRP A 59 3.15 -13.79 -7.26
N ALA A 60 3.76 -13.71 -6.07
CA ALA A 60 3.74 -12.51 -5.23
C ALA A 60 4.71 -11.44 -5.74
N ALA A 61 5.84 -11.86 -6.32
CA ALA A 61 6.80 -10.95 -6.94
C ALA A 61 6.19 -10.19 -8.13
N ILE A 62 5.27 -10.81 -8.88
CA ILE A 62 4.59 -10.21 -10.04
C ILE A 62 3.43 -9.29 -9.61
N LEU A 63 2.84 -9.50 -8.44
CA LEU A 63 1.65 -8.80 -7.97
C LEU A 63 1.80 -7.27 -7.99
N PRO A 64 2.86 -6.63 -7.42
CA PRO A 64 3.01 -5.18 -7.47
C PRO A 64 3.00 -4.61 -8.90
N GLN A 65 3.57 -5.36 -9.86
CA GLN A 65 3.58 -4.95 -11.26
C GLN A 65 2.18 -5.01 -11.88
N MET A 66 1.40 -6.04 -11.56
CA MET A 66 0.00 -6.13 -11.99
C MET A 66 -0.86 -5.02 -11.38
N LEU A 67 -0.64 -4.68 -10.11
CA LEU A 67 -1.35 -3.57 -9.45
C LEU A 67 -0.97 -2.21 -10.03
N ALA A 68 0.30 -2.01 -10.39
CA ALA A 68 0.74 -0.82 -11.10
C ALA A 68 0.06 -0.71 -12.48
N ALA A 69 0.00 -1.81 -13.24
CA ALA A 69 -0.69 -1.84 -14.52
C ALA A 69 -2.20 -1.56 -14.38
N LEU A 70 -2.86 -2.13 -13.37
CA LEU A 70 -4.26 -1.84 -13.05
C LEU A 70 -4.49 -0.36 -12.74
N GLY A 71 -3.57 0.27 -11.99
CA GLY A 71 -3.60 1.70 -11.74
C GLY A 71 -3.55 2.53 -13.01
N VAL A 72 -2.69 2.15 -13.97
CA VAL A 72 -2.62 2.78 -15.30
C VAL A 72 -3.92 2.60 -16.07
N VAL A 73 -4.51 1.40 -16.06
CA VAL A 73 -5.80 1.12 -16.73
C VAL A 73 -6.92 1.98 -16.13
N PHE A 74 -7.01 2.10 -14.80
CA PHE A 74 -8.02 2.93 -14.15
C PHE A 74 -7.83 4.42 -14.42
N ALA A 75 -6.59 4.89 -14.50
CA ALA A 75 -6.28 6.25 -14.91
C ALA A 75 -6.72 6.50 -16.37
N ALA A 76 -6.41 5.57 -17.29
CA ALA A 76 -6.80 5.66 -18.69
C ALA A 76 -8.33 5.56 -18.90
N ALA A 77 -9.03 4.81 -18.04
CA ALA A 77 -10.48 4.67 -18.06
C ALA A 77 -11.23 5.89 -17.45
N GLY A 78 -10.52 6.90 -16.94
CA GLY A 78 -11.15 8.10 -16.38
C GLY A 78 -11.90 7.86 -15.07
N VAL A 79 -11.61 6.77 -14.35
CA VAL A 79 -12.26 6.46 -13.06
C VAL A 79 -12.03 7.60 -12.05
N GLY A 80 -10.85 8.24 -12.12
CA GLY A 80 -10.51 9.39 -11.30
C GLY A 80 -11.44 10.59 -11.50
N ASP A 81 -11.83 10.87 -12.73
CA ASP A 81 -12.69 12.01 -13.06
C ASP A 81 -14.14 11.79 -12.60
N VAL A 82 -14.65 10.56 -12.76
CA VAL A 82 -15.99 10.17 -12.28
C VAL A 82 -16.06 10.27 -10.75
N VAL A 83 -15.09 9.69 -10.04
CA VAL A 83 -15.04 9.73 -8.58
C VAL A 83 -14.80 11.15 -8.08
N GLY A 84 -13.97 11.93 -8.75
CA GLY A 84 -13.74 13.35 -8.46
C GLY A 84 -15.00 14.20 -8.67
N GLY A 85 -15.78 13.94 -9.71
CA GLY A 85 -17.08 14.59 -9.95
C GLY A 85 -18.11 14.27 -8.87
N LEU A 86 -18.24 12.99 -8.52
CA LEU A 86 -19.11 12.54 -7.42
C LEU A 86 -18.70 13.15 -6.07
N ALA A 87 -17.40 13.15 -5.77
CA ALA A 87 -16.86 13.77 -4.57
C ALA A 87 -17.11 15.29 -4.55
N GLY A 88 -16.93 15.97 -5.69
CA GLY A 88 -17.20 17.39 -5.83
C GLY A 88 -18.68 17.78 -5.66
N SER A 89 -19.61 16.90 -6.02
CA SER A 89 -21.05 17.13 -5.80
C SER A 89 -21.54 16.73 -4.40
N ALA A 90 -20.92 15.71 -3.78
CA ALA A 90 -21.35 15.17 -2.49
C ALA A 90 -20.68 15.87 -1.29
N LEU A 91 -19.49 16.46 -1.49
CA LEU A 91 -18.78 17.17 -0.43
C LEU A 91 -19.14 18.66 -0.50
N PRO A 92 -19.68 19.28 0.57
CA PRO A 92 -19.73 20.73 0.65
C PRO A 92 -18.31 21.27 0.51
N LEU A 93 -18.06 21.95 -0.61
CA LEU A 93 -16.80 22.55 -1.02
C LEU A 93 -16.21 23.39 0.12
N GLY A 94 -15.25 22.86 0.89
CA GLY A 94 -14.45 23.69 1.80
C GLY A 94 -13.70 23.01 2.95
N GLY A 95 -14.12 21.82 3.39
CA GLY A 95 -13.52 21.21 4.59
C GLY A 95 -12.27 20.37 4.28
N ARG A 96 -11.10 20.75 4.84
CA ARG A 96 -9.91 19.87 4.89
C ARG A 96 -10.23 18.49 5.47
N LEU A 97 -11.09 18.44 6.48
CA LEU A 97 -11.56 17.19 7.10
C LEU A 97 -12.40 16.35 6.14
N ALA A 98 -13.26 16.98 5.33
CA ALA A 98 -14.14 16.29 4.41
C ALA A 98 -13.34 15.61 3.27
N ALA A 99 -12.31 16.29 2.75
CA ALA A 99 -11.40 15.71 1.75
C ALA A 99 -10.58 14.54 2.32
N VAL A 100 -10.08 14.69 3.55
CA VAL A 100 -9.34 13.62 4.24
C VAL A 100 -10.25 12.42 4.51
N ALA A 101 -11.47 12.64 5.01
CA ALA A 101 -12.44 11.58 5.27
C ALA A 101 -12.87 10.87 3.98
N ALA A 102 -13.11 11.60 2.90
CA ALA A 102 -13.45 11.02 1.60
C ALA A 102 -12.31 10.11 1.09
N TYR A 103 -11.06 10.52 1.28
CA TYR A 103 -9.91 9.72 0.89
C TYR A 103 -9.71 8.49 1.80
N THR A 104 -9.74 8.64 3.12
CA THR A 104 -9.51 7.52 4.05
C THR A 104 -10.65 6.50 4.03
N VAL A 105 -11.91 6.96 4.04
CA VAL A 105 -13.08 6.09 3.91
C VAL A 105 -13.13 5.46 2.52
N GLY A 106 -12.87 6.24 1.47
CA GLY A 106 -12.82 5.70 0.12
C GLY A 106 -11.74 4.63 -0.04
N MET A 107 -10.55 4.83 0.55
CA MET A 107 -9.50 3.80 0.61
C MET A 107 -9.99 2.52 1.30
N ALA A 108 -10.64 2.63 2.45
CA ALA A 108 -11.17 1.47 3.18
C ALA A 108 -12.29 0.76 2.40
N VAL A 109 -13.29 1.49 1.90
CA VAL A 109 -14.45 0.95 1.18
C VAL A 109 -14.02 0.31 -0.13
N PHE A 110 -13.17 0.97 -0.91
CA PHE A 110 -12.68 0.42 -2.18
C PHE A 110 -11.85 -0.85 -1.92
N THR A 111 -11.12 -0.90 -0.82
CA THR A 111 -10.40 -2.11 -0.38
C THR A 111 -11.36 -3.23 0.07
N VAL A 112 -12.49 -2.90 0.71
CA VAL A 112 -13.53 -3.87 1.05
C VAL A 112 -14.15 -4.47 -0.20
N VAL A 113 -14.53 -3.63 -1.16
CA VAL A 113 -15.21 -4.00 -2.41
C VAL A 113 -14.30 -4.78 -3.34
N MET A 114 -13.08 -4.28 -3.55
CA MET A 114 -12.10 -5.00 -4.36
C MET A 114 -11.73 -6.32 -3.69
N GLY A 115 -11.88 -6.40 -2.37
CA GLY A 115 -11.59 -7.58 -1.58
C GLY A 115 -10.16 -8.07 -1.82
N ASN A 116 -9.88 -9.28 -1.35
CA ASN A 116 -8.68 -10.00 -1.74
C ASN A 116 -8.89 -10.65 -3.12
N ALA A 117 -9.42 -9.94 -4.14
CA ALA A 117 -9.72 -10.50 -5.47
C ALA A 117 -8.50 -11.00 -6.28
N PHE A 118 -7.36 -11.21 -5.61
CA PHE A 118 -6.38 -12.22 -5.97
C PHE A 118 -6.66 -13.53 -5.18
N ALA A 119 -7.86 -14.08 -5.35
CA ALA A 119 -8.27 -15.35 -4.74
C ALA A 119 -7.65 -16.58 -5.42
N ALA A 120 -6.39 -16.47 -5.84
CA ALA A 120 -5.58 -17.59 -6.29
C ALA A 120 -4.33 -17.82 -5.43
N PHE A 121 -3.92 -16.90 -4.52
CA PHE A 121 -2.63 -17.06 -3.85
C PHE A 121 -2.59 -16.56 -2.39
N PRO A 122 -2.36 -17.44 -1.38
CA PRO A 122 -2.69 -17.17 0.01
C PRO A 122 -1.60 -16.51 0.88
N VAL A 123 -0.54 -15.87 0.36
CA VAL A 123 0.60 -15.52 1.26
C VAL A 123 1.23 -14.11 1.17
N VAL A 124 0.84 -13.18 0.29
CA VAL A 124 1.54 -11.87 0.23
C VAL A 124 0.61 -10.67 0.06
N MET A 125 0.52 -9.91 1.16
CA MET A 125 0.47 -8.45 1.31
C MET A 125 -0.20 -7.59 0.21
N GLY A 126 -1.38 -7.06 0.54
CA GLY A 126 -1.71 -5.66 0.26
C GLY A 126 -2.80 -5.36 -0.78
N ASN A 127 -4.06 -5.72 -0.51
CA ASN A 127 -5.24 -5.18 -1.21
C ASN A 127 -5.33 -3.63 -1.17
N ALA A 128 -4.75 -2.99 -0.15
CA ALA A 128 -4.60 -1.54 -0.09
C ALA A 128 -3.84 -0.96 -1.31
N PHE A 129 -2.90 -1.71 -1.90
CA PHE A 129 -2.14 -1.26 -3.08
C PHE A 129 -2.97 -1.18 -4.35
N ALA A 130 -4.09 -1.89 -4.43
CA ALA A 130 -4.96 -1.89 -5.59
C ALA A 130 -5.95 -0.71 -5.55
N ALA A 131 -6.45 -0.38 -4.36
CA ALA A 131 -7.26 0.82 -4.13
C ALA A 131 -6.44 2.11 -4.23
N PHE A 132 -5.16 2.05 -3.85
CA PHE A 132 -4.29 3.21 -3.73
C PHE A 132 -4.15 4.04 -5.02
N PRO A 133 -3.82 3.48 -6.21
CA PRO A 133 -3.74 4.25 -7.45
C PRO A 133 -5.04 4.97 -7.79
N VAL A 134 -6.18 4.29 -7.62
CA VAL A 134 -7.50 4.85 -7.95
C VAL A 134 -7.84 6.01 -7.03
N MET A 135 -7.82 5.78 -5.72
CA MET A 135 -8.20 6.79 -4.74
C MET A 135 -7.20 7.95 -4.69
N THR A 136 -5.91 7.68 -4.93
CA THR A 136 -4.88 8.72 -5.00
C THR A 136 -5.07 9.58 -6.25
N ALA A 137 -5.33 8.97 -7.41
CA ALA A 137 -5.57 9.72 -8.64
C ALA A 137 -6.89 10.50 -8.59
N ALA A 138 -7.94 9.91 -8.03
CA ALA A 138 -9.29 10.47 -7.96
C ALA A 138 -9.44 11.58 -6.91
N VAL A 139 -8.89 11.36 -5.71
CA VAL A 139 -9.18 12.17 -4.53
C VAL A 139 -7.90 12.69 -3.90
N GLY A 140 -6.95 11.80 -3.54
CA GLY A 140 -5.77 12.16 -2.75
C GLY A 140 -4.91 13.26 -3.38
N LEU A 141 -4.43 13.04 -4.60
CA LEU A 141 -3.57 14.00 -5.31
C LEU A 141 -4.31 15.28 -5.71
N PRO A 142 -5.49 15.26 -6.36
CA PRO A 142 -6.16 16.49 -6.78
C PRO A 142 -6.72 17.32 -5.61
N LEU A 143 -7.31 16.69 -4.59
CA LEU A 143 -7.94 17.42 -3.48
C LEU A 143 -6.97 17.70 -2.33
N ILE A 144 -6.33 16.66 -1.77
CA ILE A 144 -5.49 16.82 -0.57
C ILE A 144 -4.19 17.54 -0.92
N VAL A 145 -3.49 17.08 -1.97
CA VAL A 145 -2.16 17.63 -2.31
C VAL A 145 -2.26 18.90 -3.15
N ARG A 146 -2.93 18.86 -4.32
CA ARG A 146 -2.94 19.98 -5.27
C ARG A 146 -3.82 21.16 -4.83
N ARG A 147 -5.05 20.90 -4.34
CA ARG A 147 -5.95 21.99 -3.89
C ARG A 147 -5.70 22.46 -2.46
N LEU A 148 -5.48 21.54 -1.53
CA LEU A 148 -5.38 21.87 -0.10
C LEU A 148 -3.94 22.00 0.41
N GLY A 149 -2.94 21.71 -0.43
CA GLY A 149 -1.51 21.86 -0.10
C GLY A 149 -0.97 20.81 0.88
N GLY A 150 -1.63 19.66 0.99
CA GLY A 150 -1.23 18.59 1.91
C GLY A 150 0.04 17.86 1.47
N ASP A 151 0.79 17.34 2.44
CA ASP A 151 2.00 16.55 2.20
C ASP A 151 1.67 15.19 1.51
N PRO A 152 2.20 14.94 0.31
CA PRO A 152 1.91 13.72 -0.44
C PRO A 152 2.47 12.45 0.21
N ALA A 153 3.56 12.54 0.97
CA ALA A 153 4.14 11.38 1.66
C ALA A 153 3.25 10.97 2.84
N VAL A 154 2.77 11.94 3.62
CA VAL A 154 1.83 11.69 4.73
C VAL A 154 0.50 11.15 4.21
N MET A 155 -0.06 11.78 3.19
CA MET A 155 -1.28 11.33 2.54
C MET A 155 -1.13 9.90 2.02
N SER A 156 0.00 9.58 1.38
CA SER A 156 0.24 8.25 0.83
C SER A 156 0.36 7.18 1.93
N ALA A 157 1.18 7.45 2.94
CA ALA A 157 1.42 6.50 4.04
C ALA A 157 0.14 6.21 4.84
N ILE A 158 -0.58 7.26 5.26
CA ILE A 158 -1.80 7.08 6.05
C ILE A 158 -2.96 6.56 5.18
N GLY A 159 -3.01 6.93 3.90
CA GLY A 159 -3.96 6.37 2.95
C GLY A 159 -3.84 4.86 2.81
N MET A 160 -2.60 4.34 2.70
CA MET A 160 -2.35 2.90 2.69
C MET A 160 -2.78 2.22 4.00
N LEU A 161 -2.50 2.86 5.16
CA LEU A 161 -2.97 2.37 6.47
C LEU A 161 -4.50 2.31 6.55
N SER A 162 -5.21 3.31 6.03
CA SER A 162 -6.68 3.30 5.93
C SER A 162 -7.19 2.18 5.01
N GLY A 163 -6.46 1.84 3.94
CA GLY A 163 -6.76 0.68 3.10
C GLY A 163 -6.74 -0.62 3.91
N PHE A 164 -5.74 -0.82 4.77
CA PHE A 164 -5.65 -2.02 5.63
C PHE A 164 -6.82 -2.14 6.61
N CYS A 165 -7.42 -1.04 7.06
CA CYS A 165 -8.67 -1.10 7.82
C CYS A 165 -9.79 -1.79 7.01
N GLY A 166 -9.86 -1.55 5.70
CA GLY A 166 -10.79 -2.24 4.81
C GLY A 166 -10.53 -3.75 4.69
N THR A 167 -9.27 -4.19 4.73
CA THR A 167 -8.88 -5.61 4.72
C THR A 167 -9.41 -6.37 5.93
N LEU A 168 -9.45 -5.74 7.09
CA LEU A 168 -10.00 -6.35 8.31
C LEU A 168 -11.52 -6.54 8.21
N MET A 169 -12.20 -5.67 7.45
CA MET A 169 -13.65 -5.65 7.33
C MET A 169 -14.18 -6.48 6.15
N THR A 170 -13.33 -6.95 5.24
CA THR A 170 -13.79 -7.66 4.03
C THR A 170 -13.95 -9.16 4.25
N PRO A 171 -15.07 -9.77 3.80
CA PRO A 171 -15.27 -11.21 3.85
C PRO A 171 -14.30 -11.96 2.94
N MET A 172 -13.73 -11.29 1.93
CA MET A 172 -12.84 -11.91 0.96
C MET A 172 -11.41 -12.11 1.48
N ALA A 173 -11.06 -11.64 2.69
CA ALA A 173 -9.71 -11.77 3.23
C ALA A 173 -9.41 -13.21 3.66
N ALA A 174 -8.97 -14.04 2.71
CA ALA A 174 -8.71 -15.45 2.95
C ALA A 174 -7.76 -15.71 4.14
N ASN A 175 -6.64 -15.00 4.20
CA ASN A 175 -5.58 -15.29 5.17
C ASN A 175 -5.88 -14.81 6.59
N PHE A 176 -6.75 -13.82 6.73
CA PHE A 176 -7.04 -13.18 8.00
C PHE A 176 -8.41 -13.56 8.56
N ASN A 177 -9.40 -13.77 7.67
CA ASN A 177 -10.79 -13.94 8.05
C ASN A 177 -11.28 -15.37 7.74
N ILE A 178 -11.04 -15.90 6.53
CA ILE A 178 -11.60 -17.20 6.12
C ILE A 178 -10.78 -18.40 6.66
N VAL A 179 -9.47 -18.40 6.46
CA VAL A 179 -8.59 -19.53 6.84
C VAL A 179 -8.57 -19.76 8.35
N PRO A 180 -8.40 -18.73 9.21
CA PRO A 180 -8.48 -18.92 10.65
C PRO A 180 -9.87 -19.40 11.10
N ALA A 181 -10.96 -18.86 10.52
CA ALA A 181 -12.32 -19.28 10.88
C ALA A 181 -12.59 -20.74 10.50
N ALA A 182 -12.06 -21.21 9.37
CA ALA A 182 -12.18 -22.60 8.94
C ALA A 182 -11.32 -23.55 9.78
N LEU A 183 -10.08 -23.17 10.13
CA LEU A 183 -9.19 -23.97 10.97
C LEU A 183 -9.68 -24.09 12.42
N LEU A 184 -10.38 -23.07 12.93
CA LEU A 184 -10.95 -23.06 14.27
C LEU A 184 -12.40 -23.59 14.31
N GLU A 185 -12.92 -24.08 13.18
CA GLU A 185 -14.30 -24.59 13.03
C GLU A 185 -15.35 -23.67 13.68
N LEU A 186 -15.19 -22.35 13.49
CA LEU A 186 -16.09 -21.39 14.12
C LEU A 186 -17.53 -21.62 13.62
N PRO A 187 -18.53 -21.59 14.52
CA PRO A 187 -19.94 -21.74 14.15
C PRO A 187 -20.40 -20.60 13.23
N ASP A 188 -19.75 -19.43 13.33
CA ASP A 188 -19.94 -18.28 12.47
C ASP A 188 -18.67 -18.00 11.66
N ARG A 189 -18.75 -18.17 10.34
CA ARG A 189 -17.65 -17.90 9.40
C ARG A 189 -17.20 -16.43 9.42
N ASP A 190 -18.11 -15.51 9.76
CA ASP A 190 -17.82 -14.07 9.82
C ASP A 190 -17.48 -13.61 11.25
N GLY A 191 -17.36 -14.54 12.21
CA GLY A 191 -17.09 -14.21 13.61
C GLY A 191 -15.80 -13.40 13.80
N VAL A 192 -14.78 -13.68 13.00
CA VAL A 192 -13.51 -12.93 12.98
C VAL A 192 -13.72 -11.48 12.55
N ILE A 193 -14.51 -11.26 11.50
CA ILE A 193 -14.81 -9.93 10.97
C ILE A 193 -15.60 -9.13 12.00
N LYS A 194 -16.62 -9.74 12.61
CA LYS A 194 -17.43 -9.08 13.65
C LYS A 194 -16.59 -8.64 14.85
N ALA A 195 -15.61 -9.45 15.25
CA ALA A 195 -14.68 -9.10 16.31
C ALA A 195 -13.69 -7.99 15.90
N GLN A 196 -13.25 -7.96 14.64
CA GLN A 196 -12.29 -6.99 14.13
C GLN A 196 -12.93 -5.64 13.73
N LEU A 197 -14.21 -5.64 13.33
CA LEU A 197 -14.95 -4.47 12.89
C LEU A 197 -14.80 -3.25 13.83
N PRO A 198 -15.03 -3.36 15.16
CA PRO A 198 -14.89 -2.20 16.06
C PRO A 198 -13.46 -1.63 16.06
N THR A 199 -12.45 -2.51 16.06
CA THR A 199 -11.04 -2.10 16.02
C THR A 199 -10.67 -1.46 14.70
N ALA A 200 -11.14 -2.01 13.57
CA ALA A 200 -10.89 -1.48 12.24
C ALA A 200 -11.51 -0.09 12.05
N LEU A 201 -12.74 0.11 12.54
CA LEU A 201 -13.41 1.41 12.50
C LEU A 201 -12.71 2.45 13.40
N LEU A 202 -12.29 2.05 14.60
CA LEU A 202 -11.55 2.94 15.50
C LEU A 202 -10.21 3.37 14.88
N LEU A 203 -9.48 2.44 14.27
CA LEU A 203 -8.25 2.74 13.54
C LEU A 203 -8.51 3.62 12.32
N LEU A 204 -9.61 3.43 11.60
CA LEU A 204 -9.95 4.27 10.44
C LEU A 204 -10.24 5.72 10.87
N VAL A 205 -10.96 5.91 11.98
CA VAL A 205 -11.17 7.24 12.58
C VAL A 205 -9.82 7.84 13.02
N GLY A 206 -8.99 7.06 13.71
CA GLY A 206 -7.64 7.48 14.11
C GLY A 206 -6.78 7.92 12.91
N ASN A 207 -6.76 7.13 11.83
CA ASN A 207 -6.05 7.44 10.60
C ASN A 207 -6.57 8.73 9.94
N THR A 208 -7.89 8.94 9.96
CA THR A 208 -8.52 10.16 9.43
C THR A 208 -8.08 11.39 10.23
N LEU A 209 -8.07 11.31 11.56
CA LEU A 209 -7.59 12.39 12.42
C LEU A 209 -6.09 12.64 12.27
N LEU A 210 -5.28 11.58 12.22
CA LEU A 210 -3.83 11.68 12.00
C LEU A 210 -3.51 12.34 10.66
N MET A 211 -4.18 11.95 9.59
CA MET A 211 -3.98 12.57 8.28
C MET A 211 -4.39 14.05 8.30
N TYR A 212 -5.51 14.39 8.92
CA TYR A 212 -5.94 15.78 9.07
C TYR A 212 -4.91 16.64 9.83
N LEU A 213 -4.30 16.10 10.89
CA LEU A 213 -3.31 16.82 11.71
C LEU A 213 -1.92 16.89 11.06
N LEU A 214 -1.52 15.85 10.34
CA LEU A 214 -0.15 15.72 9.82
C LEU A 214 0.00 16.17 8.37
N ALA A 215 -1.03 15.99 7.53
CA ALA A 215 -0.92 16.32 6.11
C ALA A 215 -0.84 17.84 5.88
N PHE A 216 -1.47 18.66 6.72
CA PHE A 216 -1.53 20.13 6.59
C PHE A 216 -0.65 20.87 7.60
N ARG A 217 0.38 20.20 8.14
CA ARG A 217 1.24 20.74 9.21
C ARG A 217 2.29 21.74 8.71
N ARG A 218 2.34 21.98 7.40
CA ARG A 218 3.24 22.93 6.72
C ARG A 218 2.45 24.04 6.09
#